data_AF-A0A7K1S4A7-F1
#
_entry.id   AF-A0A7K1S4A7-F1
#
_cell.length_a   1.000
_cell.length_b   1.000
_cell.length_c   1.000
_cell.angle_alpha   90.00
_cell.angle_beta   90.00
_cell.angle_gamma   90.00
#
_symmetry.space_group_name_H-M   'P 1'
#
loop_
_entity.id
_entity.type
_entity.pdbx_description
1 polymer ?
#
loop_
_entity_poly.entity_id
_entity_poly.type
_entity_poly.pdbx_seq_one_letter_code
_entity_poly.pdbx_strand_id
1 'polypeptide(L)'
;MVTELINTIEKAALLFGSGRSGVDRAIAVIRQINQKGRLKHEDLLQLSNYVPGVYLTLAAHLEISPTELRERMQGGLLTAEVGITELNNAIYNRYLATPTNG
;
A
#
# COMPACT_ATOMS: atom_id res chain seq x y z
N MET A 1 -14.57 -1.33 -3.72
CA MET A 1 -13.22 -0.79 -4.01
C MET A 1 -12.66 0.14 -2.93
N VAL A 2 -12.93 1.46 -2.89
CA VAL A 2 -12.24 2.36 -1.91
C VAL A 2 -12.52 1.98 -0.45
N THR A 3 -13.75 1.55 -0.13
CA THR A 3 -14.14 1.12 1.22
C THR A 3 -13.47 -0.19 1.66
N GLU A 4 -13.30 -1.16 0.74
CA GLU A 4 -12.59 -2.41 1.02
C GLU A 4 -11.11 -2.16 1.29
N LEU A 5 -10.54 -1.20 0.56
CA LEU A 5 -9.16 -0.84 0.74
C LEU A 5 -8.87 -0.15 2.08
N ILE A 6 -9.77 0.75 2.49
CA ILE A 6 -9.70 1.39 3.79
C ILE A 6 -9.74 0.31 4.88
N ASN A 7 -10.63 -0.67 4.78
CA ASN A 7 -10.73 -1.77 5.74
C ASN A 7 -9.46 -2.63 5.81
N THR A 8 -8.82 -2.95 4.68
CA THR A 8 -7.57 -3.72 4.68
C THR A 8 -6.41 -2.94 5.29
N ILE A 9 -6.41 -1.61 5.12
CA ILE A 9 -5.34 -0.76 5.64
C ILE A 9 -5.54 -0.43 7.11
N GLU A 10 -6.78 -0.30 7.57
CA GLU A 10 -7.09 -0.32 8.99
C GLU A 10 -6.55 -1.60 9.64
N LYS A 11 -6.83 -2.77 9.05
CA LYS A 11 -6.29 -4.05 9.55
C LYS A 11 -4.77 -4.08 9.51
N ALA A 12 -4.15 -3.66 8.42
CA ALA A 12 -2.70 -3.70 8.25
C ALA A 12 -1.94 -2.73 9.16
N ALA A 13 -2.37 -1.48 9.24
CA ALA A 13 -1.70 -0.49 10.07
C ALA A 13 -1.94 -0.74 11.58
N LEU A 14 -3.03 -1.43 11.96
CA LEU A 14 -3.15 -2.02 13.30
C LEU A 14 -2.09 -3.11 13.54
N LEU A 15 -1.83 -3.98 12.56
CA LEU A 15 -0.82 -5.04 12.64
C LEU A 15 0.63 -4.54 12.69
N PHE A 16 0.94 -3.46 11.97
CA PHE A 16 2.28 -2.89 11.93
C PHE A 16 2.60 -1.97 13.12
N GLY A 17 1.70 -1.87 14.11
CA GLY A 17 1.95 -1.11 15.35
C GLY A 17 1.89 0.41 15.17
N SER A 18 1.36 0.90 14.05
CA SER A 18 1.32 2.32 13.70
C SER A 18 0.26 3.12 14.50
N GLY A 19 -0.59 2.42 15.25
CA GLY A 19 -1.70 2.99 16.01
C GLY A 19 -2.77 3.65 15.12
N ARG A 20 -3.82 4.20 15.74
CA ARG A 20 -4.93 4.86 15.04
C ARG A 20 -4.44 6.02 14.15
N SER A 21 -3.46 6.81 14.62
CA SER A 21 -2.89 7.92 13.85
C SER A 21 -2.15 7.48 12.58
N GLY A 22 -1.45 6.34 12.61
CA GLY A 22 -0.79 5.81 11.41
C GLY A 22 -1.80 5.29 10.38
N VAL A 23 -2.87 4.65 10.86
CA VAL A 23 -4.00 4.20 10.05
C VAL A 23 -4.67 5.38 9.34
N ASP A 24 -5.04 6.44 10.08
CA ASP A 24 -5.73 7.61 9.51
C ASP A 24 -4.89 8.31 8.44
N ARG A 25 -3.57 8.37 8.63
CA ARG A 25 -2.65 8.94 7.65
C ARG A 25 -2.48 8.06 6.41
N ALA A 26 -2.40 6.75 6.56
CA ALA A 26 -2.36 5.82 5.42
C ALA A 26 -3.65 5.92 4.58
N ILE A 27 -4.81 6.02 5.23
CA ILE A 27 -6.10 6.25 4.58
C ILE A 27 -6.10 7.59 3.82
N ALA A 28 -5.55 8.66 4.41
CA ALA A 28 -5.47 9.96 3.77
C ALA A 28 -4.63 9.93 2.48
N VAL A 29 -3.48 9.25 2.50
CA VAL A 29 -2.63 9.08 1.31
C VAL A 29 -3.38 8.35 0.20
N ILE A 30 -4.20 7.37 0.54
CA ILE A 30 -4.96 6.60 -0.44
C ILE A 30 -6.14 7.35 -1.02
N ARG A 31 -6.81 8.16 -0.20
CA ARG A 31 -7.80 9.10 -0.71
C ARG A 31 -7.15 10.06 -1.70
N GLN A 32 -5.93 10.52 -1.43
CA GLN A 32 -5.17 11.33 -2.37
C GLN A 32 -4.80 10.58 -3.66
N ILE A 33 -4.32 9.32 -3.58
CA ILE A 33 -4.04 8.48 -4.75
C ILE A 33 -5.30 8.33 -5.61
N ASN A 34 -6.44 8.00 -4.98
CA ASN A 34 -7.72 7.83 -5.67
C ASN A 34 -8.20 9.12 -6.34
N GLN A 35 -8.06 10.28 -5.68
CA GLN A 35 -8.38 11.59 -6.26
C GLN A 35 -7.46 11.96 -7.42
N LYS A 36 -6.17 11.59 -7.35
CA LYS A 36 -5.18 11.82 -8.41
C LYS A 36 -5.38 10.89 -9.62
N GLY A 37 -6.12 9.79 -9.46
CA GLY A 37 -6.34 8.77 -10.49
C GLY A 37 -5.10 7.92 -10.84
N ARG A 38 -3.97 8.15 -10.17
CA ARG A 38 -2.70 7.45 -10.41
C ARG A 38 -1.89 7.31 -9.13
N LEU A 39 -1.09 6.25 -9.06
CA LEU A 39 -0.15 6.01 -7.97
C LEU A 39 1.21 6.61 -8.31
N LYS A 40 1.74 7.50 -7.46
CA LYS A 40 3.10 8.03 -7.61
C LYS A 40 4.06 7.43 -6.58
N HIS A 41 5.34 7.51 -6.91
CA HIS A 41 6.43 7.10 -6.01
C HIS A 41 6.36 7.83 -4.64
N GLU A 42 6.02 9.11 -4.66
CA GLU A 42 5.87 9.94 -3.45
C GLU A 42 4.75 9.42 -2.52
N ASP A 43 3.65 8.95 -3.10
CA ASP A 43 2.53 8.41 -2.33
C ASP A 43 2.94 7.09 -1.67
N LEU A 44 3.75 6.26 -2.35
CA LEU A 44 4.27 5.03 -1.79
C LEU A 44 5.30 5.26 -0.68
N LEU A 45 6.14 6.30 -0.81
CA LEU A 45 7.06 6.72 0.25
C LEU A 45 6.29 7.18 1.49
N GLN A 46 5.22 7.97 1.31
CA GLN A 46 4.37 8.37 2.42
C GLN A 46 3.69 7.17 3.09
N LEU A 47 3.18 6.22 2.31
CA LEU A 47 2.62 4.97 2.84
C LEU A 47 3.67 4.16 3.60
N SER A 48 4.92 4.14 3.14
CA SER A 48 6.01 3.41 3.79
C SER A 48 6.33 3.92 5.19
N ASN A 49 6.03 5.19 5.50
CA ASN A 49 6.18 5.75 6.85
C ASN A 49 5.15 5.20 7.85
N TYR A 50 4.04 4.66 7.36
CA TYR A 50 2.94 4.16 8.19
C TYR A 50 2.72 2.65 8.04
N VAL A 51 3.18 2.07 6.94
CA VAL A 51 3.13 0.65 6.61
C VAL A 51 4.55 0.24 6.18
N PRO A 52 5.38 -0.23 7.14
CA PRO A 52 6.76 -0.58 6.86
C PRO A 52 6.88 -1.65 5.77
N GLY A 53 7.78 -1.43 4.81
CA GLY A 53 8.03 -2.40 3.75
C GLY A 53 6.92 -2.52 2.69
N VAL A 54 5.94 -1.61 2.68
CA VAL A 54 4.87 -1.61 1.65
C VAL A 54 5.43 -1.55 0.23
N TYR A 55 6.53 -0.82 0.03
CA TYR A 55 7.23 -0.74 -1.25
C TYR A 55 7.75 -2.10 -1.73
N LEU A 56 8.46 -2.82 -0.84
CA LEU A 56 9.01 -4.14 -1.14
C LEU A 56 7.91 -5.18 -1.31
N THR A 57 6.84 -5.05 -0.53
CA THR A 57 5.71 -5.96 -0.57
C THR A 57 4.94 -5.80 -1.89
N LEU A 58 4.76 -4.57 -2.37
CA LEU A 58 4.14 -4.31 -3.67
C LEU A 58 5.01 -4.81 -4.82
N ALA A 59 6.33 -4.57 -4.78
CA ALA A 59 7.24 -5.07 -5.81
C ALA A 59 7.25 -6.61 -5.88
N ALA A 60 7.32 -7.27 -4.72
CA ALA A 60 7.26 -8.73 -4.62
C ALA A 60 5.93 -9.30 -5.09
N HIS A 61 4.81 -8.64 -4.78
CA HIS A 61 3.48 -9.07 -5.22
C HIS A 61 3.33 -9.01 -6.74
N LEU A 62 3.85 -7.95 -7.36
CA LEU A 62 3.85 -7.75 -8.80
C LEU A 62 4.92 -8.57 -9.53
N GLU A 63 5.72 -9.35 -8.81
CA GLU A 63 6.84 -10.14 -9.34
C GLU A 63 7.84 -9.30 -10.16
N ILE A 64 8.01 -8.03 -9.78
CA ILE A 64 8.93 -7.08 -10.42
C ILE A 64 10.00 -6.59 -9.45
N SER A 65 11.08 -6.05 -10.01
CA SER A 65 12.10 -5.43 -9.17
C SER A 65 11.59 -4.13 -8.53
N PRO A 66 12.12 -3.75 -7.34
CA PRO A 66 11.84 -2.47 -6.72
C PRO A 66 12.18 -1.28 -7.65
N THR A 67 13.17 -1.43 -8.53
CA THR A 67 13.56 -0.43 -9.54
C THR A 67 12.51 -0.31 -10.64
N GLU A 68 12.02 -1.43 -11.17
CA GLU A 68 11.01 -1.44 -12.22
C GLU A 68 9.66 -0.89 -11.72
N LEU A 69 9.30 -1.18 -10.46
CA LEU A 69 8.14 -0.56 -9.82
C LEU A 69 8.25 0.97 -9.81
N ARG A 70 9.44 1.51 -9.52
CA ARG A 70 9.71 2.96 -9.57
C ARG A 70 9.50 3.52 -10.97
N GLU A 71 10.05 2.85 -11.98
CA GLU A 71 9.95 3.27 -13.38
C GLU A 71 8.50 3.28 -13.86
N ARG A 72 7.70 2.26 -13.52
CA ARG A 72 6.27 2.19 -13.84
C ARG A 72 5.47 3.31 -13.17
N MET A 73 5.77 3.65 -11.92
CA MET A 73 5.15 4.79 -11.24
C MET A 73 5.56 6.14 -11.84
N GLN A 74 6.83 6.31 -12.21
CA GLN A 74 7.33 7.52 -12.86
C GLN A 74 6.75 7.71 -14.26
N GLY A 75 6.59 6.61 -15.01
CA GLY A 75 5.94 6.61 -16.32
C GLY A 75 4.41 6.78 -16.27
N GLY A 76 3.82 6.81 -15.07
CA GLY A 76 2.36 6.94 -14.90
C GLY A 76 1.57 5.70 -15.34
N LEU A 77 2.23 4.55 -15.44
CA LEU A 77 1.65 3.29 -15.93
C LEU A 77 0.81 2.56 -14.87
N LEU A 78 0.90 2.98 -13.61
CA LEU A 78 0.09 2.47 -12.50
C LEU A 78 -1.09 3.42 -12.24
N THR A 79 -2.27 3.01 -12.71
CA THR A 79 -3.52 3.68 -12.36
C THR A 79 -3.77 3.59 -10.85
N ALA A 80 -4.54 4.53 -10.30
CA ALA A 80 -4.88 4.48 -8.87
C ALA A 80 -5.53 3.15 -8.51
N GLU A 81 -6.45 2.66 -9.32
CA GLU A 81 -7.20 1.42 -9.08
C GLU A 81 -6.29 0.18 -9.01
N VAL A 82 -5.38 0.01 -9.98
CA VAL A 82 -4.42 -1.09 -9.98
C VAL A 82 -3.44 -0.94 -8.82
N GLY A 83 -2.83 0.24 -8.66
CA GLY A 83 -1.87 0.48 -7.58
C GLY A 83 -2.47 0.24 -6.20
N ILE A 84 -3.71 0.67 -6.00
CA ILE A 84 -4.49 0.47 -4.77
C ILE A 84 -4.79 -1.02 -4.56
N THR A 85 -5.31 -1.72 -5.55
CA THR A 85 -5.68 -3.15 -5.46
C THR A 85 -4.46 -4.02 -5.17
N GLU A 86 -3.35 -3.76 -5.84
CA GLU A 86 -2.10 -4.50 -5.65
C GLU A 86 -1.49 -4.20 -4.26
N LEU A 87 -1.58 -2.95 -3.79
CA LEU A 87 -1.24 -2.59 -2.41
C LEU A 87 -2.09 -3.37 -1.39
N ASN A 88 -3.39 -3.49 -1.64
CA ASN A 88 -4.32 -4.26 -0.81
C ASN A 88 -3.86 -5.70 -0.63
N ASN A 89 -3.60 -6.36 -1.76
CA ASN A 89 -3.29 -7.78 -1.83
C ASN A 89 -1.91 -8.05 -1.27
N ALA A 90 -0.92 -7.20 -1.59
CA ALA A 90 0.42 -7.25 -1.03
C ALA A 90 0.39 -7.21 0.51
N ILE A 91 -0.30 -6.23 1.06
CA ILE A 91 -0.46 -6.05 2.50
C ILE A 91 -1.22 -7.22 3.14
N TYR A 92 -2.32 -7.67 2.53
CA TYR A 92 -3.14 -8.77 3.03
C TYR A 92 -2.39 -10.11 3.01
N ASN A 93 -1.63 -10.39 1.95
CA ASN A 93 -0.80 -11.58 1.85
C ASN A 93 0.31 -11.57 2.90
N ARG A 94 0.91 -10.41 3.17
CA ARG A 94 1.89 -10.26 4.26
C ARG A 94 1.24 -10.46 5.64
N TYR A 95 -0.01 -10.04 5.83
CA TYR A 95 -0.77 -10.36 7.05
C TYR A 95 -0.94 -11.87 7.23
N LEU A 96 -1.42 -12.58 6.21
CA LEU A 96 -1.60 -14.03 6.28
C LEU A 96 -0.29 -14.80 6.49
N ALA A 97 0.82 -14.28 5.95
CA ALA A 97 2.15 -14.87 6.11
C ALA A 97 2.81 -14.56 7.46
N THR A 98 2.28 -13.61 8.24
CA THR A 98 2.79 -13.32 9.59
C THR A 98 2.21 -14.36 10.54
N PRO A 99 3.03 -15.20 11.20
CA PRO A 99 2.51 -16.19 12.14
C PRO A 99 1.75 -15.46 13.25
N THR A 100 0.45 -15.71 13.35
CA THR A 100 -0.33 -15.33 14.53
C THR A 100 0.17 -16.19 15.67
N ASN A 101 1.16 -15.70 16.40
CA ASN A 101 1.50 -16.26 17.70
C ASN A 101 0.25 -16.04 18.59
N GLY A 102 -0.50 -17.14 18.78
CA GLY A 102 -1.50 -17.25 19.83
C GLY A 102 -0.86 -17.33 21.20
#